data_AF-A0AAW5D1X3-F1
#
_entry.id   AF-A0AAW5D1X3-F1
#
_cell.length_a   1.000
_cell.length_b   1.000
_cell.length_c   1.000
_cell.angle_alpha   90.00
_cell.angle_beta   90.00
_cell.angle_gamma   90.00
#
_symmetry.space_group_name_H-M   'P 1'
#
loop_
_entity.id
_entity.type
_entity.pdbx_description
1 polymer ?
#
loop_
_entity_poly.entity_id
_entity_poly.type
_entity_poly.pdbx_seq_one_letter_code
_entity_poly.pdbx_strand_id
1 'polypeptide(L)'
;MENFIKSTLMTSVLFASLTTDAFAQSEPNLHLSTIVNASAVERVAPQYPRNVALVGGEGWVTLSYIINEDGSVASPIVEDSSGQKGFERAALRAIKRWQYSPATKDGKPIKQCKNSVMFSFNMSDAEEGASRGFVRSYRNINNLLDESKLEEAKEHIDKLAKKGRWNRYEEAYFNLVKARYFQLTAEPRQELEAHRGIIWHGKDIVKSELYANALINAIKLQTQLQEYKGALKNHKKLMELDGQDTYKSAVQPVIDEIVALIADKSKMLVIAAEIKNDDVWTHALSRPNFAISEVSGALHTLEVRCDNQFSQFKFAENMQWNIPKSWGECNVVVFGEPNSSFKLIEVQS
;
A
#
# COMPACT_ATOMS: atom_id res chain seq x y z
N MET A 1 37.03 -72.65 74.27
CA MET A 1 37.18 -72.17 72.88
C MET A 1 36.96 -70.67 72.89
N GLU A 2 38.00 -69.93 72.49
CA GLU A 2 38.04 -68.59 71.85
C GLU A 2 36.78 -67.69 72.03
N ASN A 3 36.77 -66.54 72.71
CA ASN A 3 37.61 -65.33 72.73
C ASN A 3 37.59 -64.47 71.44
N PHE A 4 37.09 -63.23 71.65
CA PHE A 4 37.45 -61.94 71.04
C PHE A 4 36.63 -61.27 69.92
N ILE A 5 36.15 -60.09 70.30
CA ILE A 5 35.53 -58.97 69.57
C ILE A 5 36.60 -58.02 69.02
N LYS A 6 36.26 -57.27 67.95
CA LYS A 6 36.78 -55.98 67.40
C LYS A 6 37.06 -56.16 65.90
N SER A 7 36.78 -55.27 64.94
CA SER A 7 36.81 -53.81 64.84
C SER A 7 36.25 -53.44 63.44
N THR A 8 35.23 -52.58 63.28
CA THR A 8 35.27 -51.11 63.01
C THR A 8 35.36 -50.67 61.52
N LEU A 9 34.44 -49.74 61.16
CA LEU A 9 34.45 -48.70 60.11
C LEU A 9 34.30 -49.06 58.62
N MET A 10 33.17 -48.63 58.03
CA MET A 10 33.22 -47.92 56.74
C MET A 10 32.01 -46.98 56.54
N THR A 11 32.29 -45.69 56.73
CA THR A 11 31.82 -44.52 55.94
C THR A 11 30.36 -44.44 55.52
N SER A 12 29.59 -43.67 56.32
CA SER A 12 28.41 -42.95 55.87
C SER A 12 28.82 -41.79 54.94
N VAL A 13 28.61 -41.94 53.64
CA VAL A 13 28.65 -40.81 52.69
C VAL A 13 27.31 -40.09 52.77
N LEU A 14 27.28 -38.94 53.44
CA LEU A 14 26.17 -37.99 53.35
C LEU A 14 26.17 -37.43 51.92
N PHE A 15 25.22 -37.88 51.09
CA PHE A 15 24.83 -37.14 49.91
C PHE A 15 24.14 -35.87 50.38
N ALA A 16 24.88 -34.76 50.45
CA ALA A 16 24.28 -33.44 50.51
C ALA A 16 23.55 -33.23 49.18
N SER A 17 22.23 -33.40 49.20
CA SER A 17 21.36 -32.96 48.12
C SER A 17 21.50 -31.45 47.99
N LEU A 18 22.37 -31.01 47.09
CA LEU A 18 22.32 -29.67 46.53
C LEU A 18 20.98 -29.56 45.79
N THR A 19 19.97 -29.09 46.50
CA THR A 19 18.78 -28.53 45.86
C THR A 19 19.27 -27.30 45.13
N THR A 20 19.60 -27.46 43.85
CA THR A 20 19.57 -26.34 42.92
C THR A 20 18.12 -25.92 42.84
N ASP A 21 17.68 -25.05 43.75
CA ASP A 21 16.56 -24.16 43.48
C ASP A 21 17.02 -23.27 42.34
N ALA A 22 16.86 -23.79 41.12
CA ALA A 22 16.83 -22.97 39.94
C ALA A 22 15.61 -22.06 40.13
N PHE A 23 15.85 -20.89 40.71
CA PHE A 23 14.99 -19.75 40.49
C PHE A 23 14.88 -19.60 38.97
N ALA A 24 13.79 -20.14 38.41
CA ALA A 24 13.30 -19.71 37.14
C ALA A 24 13.06 -18.21 37.28
N GLN A 25 14.03 -17.41 36.83
CA GLN A 25 13.81 -16.00 36.54
C GLN A 25 12.73 -15.97 35.48
N SER A 26 11.47 -15.88 35.93
CA SER A 26 10.43 -15.33 35.11
C SER A 26 10.89 -13.92 34.75
N GLU A 27 11.21 -13.71 33.48
CA GLU A 27 11.50 -12.36 33.01
C GLU A 27 10.33 -11.47 33.44
N PRO A 28 10.58 -10.34 34.13
CA PRO A 28 9.50 -9.47 34.55
C PRO A 28 8.73 -9.08 33.30
N ASN A 29 7.41 -9.24 33.36
CA ASN A 29 6.50 -8.93 32.27
C ASN A 29 6.63 -7.43 31.96
N LEU A 30 7.52 -7.10 31.01
CA LEU A 30 7.96 -5.73 30.75
C LEU A 30 6.90 -5.05 29.88
N HIS A 31 5.79 -4.64 30.49
CA HIS A 31 4.76 -3.87 29.82
C HIS A 31 5.33 -2.49 29.44
N LEU A 32 5.56 -2.27 28.14
CA LEU A 32 6.18 -1.05 27.61
C LEU A 32 5.17 0.08 27.44
N SER A 33 3.98 -0.23 26.90
CA SER A 33 2.82 0.66 26.80
C SER A 33 1.65 -0.09 26.17
N THR A 34 0.41 0.29 26.51
CA THR A 34 -0.80 -0.15 25.81
C THR A 34 -1.24 0.93 24.82
N ILE A 35 -1.36 0.56 23.54
CA ILE A 35 -1.94 1.42 22.50
C ILE A 35 -3.33 0.90 22.16
N VAL A 36 -4.32 1.79 22.20
CA VAL A 36 -5.67 1.54 21.70
C VAL A 36 -5.89 2.43 20.48
N ASN A 37 -6.22 1.82 19.34
CA ASN A 37 -6.46 2.57 18.11
C ASN A 37 -7.75 3.38 18.16
N ALA A 38 -7.78 4.45 17.37
CA ALA A 38 -8.96 5.29 17.20
C ALA A 38 -10.15 4.47 16.67
N SER A 39 -11.35 4.71 17.20
CA SER A 39 -12.59 4.07 16.73
C SER A 39 -13.55 5.10 16.15
N ALA A 40 -14.23 4.75 15.06
CA ALA A 40 -15.13 5.69 14.38
C ALA A 40 -16.36 6.00 15.25
N VAL A 41 -16.63 7.29 15.45
CA VAL A 41 -17.83 7.80 16.14
C VAL A 41 -18.86 8.23 15.11
N GLU A 42 -18.44 9.01 14.12
CA GLU A 42 -19.30 9.46 13.02
C GLU A 42 -18.56 9.36 11.69
N ARG A 43 -19.22 8.76 10.70
CA ARG A 43 -18.74 8.70 9.31
C ARG A 43 -19.83 9.20 8.37
N VAL A 44 -19.58 10.36 7.79
CA VAL A 44 -20.43 10.93 6.74
C VAL A 44 -20.08 10.30 5.40
N ALA A 45 -21.07 9.74 4.71
CA ALA A 45 -20.90 9.26 3.34
C ALA A 45 -20.66 10.41 2.36
N PRO A 46 -19.86 10.22 1.30
CA PRO A 46 -19.65 11.22 0.28
C PRO A 46 -20.89 11.40 -0.56
N GLN A 47 -21.23 12.66 -0.85
CA GLN A 47 -22.32 12.98 -1.75
C GLN A 47 -21.93 12.62 -3.18
N TYR A 48 -22.77 11.83 -3.84
CA TYR A 48 -22.57 11.45 -5.24
C TYR A 48 -22.63 12.71 -6.13
N PRO A 49 -21.59 13.01 -6.95
CA PRO A 49 -21.63 14.14 -7.86
C PRO A 49 -22.73 13.98 -8.91
N ARG A 50 -23.67 14.93 -8.98
CA ARG A 50 -24.85 14.87 -9.88
C ARG A 50 -24.46 14.68 -11.34
N ASN A 51 -23.44 15.37 -11.83
CA ASN A 51 -22.99 15.27 -13.22
C ASN A 51 -22.45 13.87 -13.58
N VAL A 52 -21.92 13.15 -12.60
CA VAL A 52 -21.42 11.78 -12.77
C VAL A 52 -22.57 10.78 -12.64
N ALA A 53 -23.47 10.99 -11.68
CA ALA A 53 -24.68 10.18 -11.50
C ALA A 53 -25.58 10.17 -12.73
N LEU A 54 -25.74 11.33 -13.42
CA LEU A 54 -26.57 11.45 -14.63
C LEU A 54 -26.12 10.57 -15.79
N VAL A 55 -24.84 10.20 -15.84
CA VAL A 55 -24.28 9.31 -16.87
C VAL A 55 -24.03 7.90 -16.33
N GLY A 56 -24.53 7.59 -15.13
CA GLY A 56 -24.36 6.29 -14.48
C GLY A 56 -22.92 5.95 -14.12
N GLY A 57 -22.02 6.94 -14.07
CA GLY A 57 -20.60 6.67 -13.92
C GLY A 57 -20.25 6.25 -12.51
N GLU A 58 -19.55 5.13 -12.36
CA GLU A 58 -19.09 4.59 -11.07
C GLU A 58 -17.60 4.81 -10.86
N GLY A 59 -17.13 4.57 -9.63
CA GLY A 59 -15.70 4.63 -9.34
C GLY A 59 -15.38 4.52 -7.87
N TRP A 60 -14.13 4.80 -7.54
CA TRP A 60 -13.62 4.74 -6.17
C TRP A 60 -12.53 5.81 -5.97
N VAL A 61 -12.30 6.13 -4.70
CA VAL A 61 -11.25 7.05 -4.23
C VAL A 61 -10.68 6.50 -2.94
N THR A 62 -9.36 6.33 -2.89
CA THR A 62 -8.63 5.97 -1.66
C THR A 62 -7.98 7.22 -1.08
N LEU A 63 -8.24 7.49 0.19
CA LEU A 63 -7.70 8.64 0.91
C LEU A 63 -6.80 8.22 2.06
N SER A 64 -5.68 8.93 2.24
CA SER A 64 -4.87 8.89 3.47
C SER A 64 -5.15 10.09 4.33
N TYR A 65 -5.24 9.88 5.64
CA TYR A 65 -5.60 10.93 6.60
C TYR A 65 -5.03 10.66 8.00
N ILE A 66 -5.05 11.69 8.83
CA ILE A 66 -4.60 11.67 10.22
C ILE A 66 -5.82 11.83 11.13
N ILE A 67 -5.81 11.16 12.28
CA ILE A 67 -6.78 11.39 13.36
C ILE A 67 -6.04 12.10 14.49
N ASN A 68 -6.52 13.28 14.87
CA ASN A 68 -5.95 14.09 15.94
C ASN A 68 -6.29 13.53 17.34
N GLU A 69 -5.67 14.10 18.37
CA GLU A 69 -5.88 13.75 19.79
C GLU A 69 -7.29 14.07 20.30
N ASP A 70 -8.03 14.93 19.59
CA ASP A 70 -9.45 15.21 19.82
C ASP A 70 -10.40 14.33 18.97
N GLY A 71 -9.84 13.41 18.17
CA GLY A 71 -10.56 12.53 17.26
C GLY A 71 -10.99 13.17 15.94
N SER A 72 -10.66 14.43 15.68
CA SER A 72 -10.94 15.09 14.40
C SER A 72 -10.04 14.56 13.28
N VAL A 73 -10.54 14.55 12.03
CA VAL A 73 -9.74 14.16 10.86
C VAL A 73 -8.96 15.36 10.29
N ALA A 74 -7.67 15.16 10.03
CA ALA A 74 -6.76 16.15 9.44
C ALA A 74 -5.96 15.60 8.24
N SER A 75 -5.44 16.53 7.43
CA SER A 75 -4.58 16.28 6.26
C SER A 75 -5.04 15.15 5.31
N PRO A 76 -6.33 15.10 4.89
CA PRO A 76 -6.75 14.10 3.92
C PRO A 76 -6.12 14.36 2.55
N ILE A 77 -5.50 13.35 1.97
CA ILE A 77 -4.91 13.37 0.62
C ILE A 77 -5.48 12.21 -0.19
N VAL A 78 -5.58 12.38 -1.52
CA VAL A 78 -5.92 11.29 -2.43
C VAL A 78 -4.66 10.44 -2.63
N GLU A 79 -4.68 9.19 -2.17
CA GLU A 79 -3.59 8.24 -2.45
C GLU A 79 -3.73 7.66 -3.86
N ASP A 80 -4.97 7.34 -4.26
CA ASP A 80 -5.27 6.75 -5.55
C ASP A 80 -6.77 6.91 -5.87
N SER A 81 -7.14 6.87 -7.15
CA SER A 81 -8.54 6.97 -7.55
C SER A 81 -8.81 6.33 -8.91
N SER A 82 -10.07 6.05 -9.17
CA SER A 82 -10.57 5.69 -10.49
C SER A 82 -10.40 6.79 -11.56
N GLY A 83 -9.86 7.98 -11.21
CA GLY A 83 -9.55 9.10 -12.10
C GLY A 83 -10.69 10.10 -12.31
N GLN A 84 -11.75 10.05 -11.51
CA GLN A 84 -12.88 10.99 -11.56
C GLN A 84 -12.73 12.12 -10.53
N LYS A 85 -12.38 13.32 -10.99
CA LYS A 85 -12.26 14.53 -10.13
C LYS A 85 -13.53 14.91 -9.38
N GLY A 86 -14.70 14.47 -9.85
CA GLY A 86 -15.95 14.62 -9.11
C GLY A 86 -15.94 13.81 -7.81
N PHE A 87 -15.52 12.55 -7.89
CA PHE A 87 -15.45 11.65 -6.74
C PHE A 87 -14.37 12.05 -5.75
N GLU A 88 -13.17 12.41 -6.23
CA GLU A 88 -12.08 12.85 -5.35
C GLU A 88 -12.52 14.03 -4.48
N ARG A 89 -13.12 15.06 -5.09
CA ARG A 89 -13.65 16.21 -4.35
C ARG A 89 -14.77 15.84 -3.39
N ALA A 90 -15.65 14.90 -3.77
CA ALA A 90 -16.72 14.44 -2.89
C ALA A 90 -16.18 13.67 -1.67
N ALA A 91 -15.22 12.76 -1.89
CA ALA A 91 -14.55 12.00 -0.85
C ALA A 91 -13.79 12.92 0.12
N LEU A 92 -13.00 13.87 -0.41
CA LEU A 92 -12.25 14.85 0.40
C LEU A 92 -13.17 15.74 1.24
N ARG A 93 -14.36 16.11 0.75
CA ARG A 93 -15.35 16.86 1.54
C ARG A 93 -15.98 16.01 2.65
N ALA A 94 -16.23 14.74 2.37
CA ALA A 94 -16.89 13.85 3.32
C ALA A 94 -15.99 13.47 4.49
N ILE A 95 -14.74 13.10 4.19
CA ILE A 95 -13.80 12.64 5.22
C ILE A 95 -13.44 13.72 6.24
N LYS A 96 -13.44 15.00 5.84
CA LYS A 96 -13.22 16.15 6.72
C LYS A 96 -14.31 16.32 7.79
N ARG A 97 -15.45 15.64 7.64
CA ARG A 97 -16.58 15.66 8.58
C ARG A 97 -16.65 14.41 9.45
N TRP A 98 -15.67 13.51 9.35
CA TRP A 98 -15.62 12.32 10.18
C TRP A 98 -15.12 12.66 11.59
N GLN A 99 -15.66 11.96 12.57
CA GLN A 99 -15.26 12.06 13.97
C GLN A 99 -14.90 10.68 14.50
N TYR A 100 -13.83 10.62 15.28
CA TYR A 100 -13.35 9.41 15.95
C TYR A 100 -13.30 9.61 17.47
N SER A 101 -13.25 8.51 18.20
CA SER A 101 -12.58 8.49 19.49
C SER A 101 -11.07 8.50 19.20
N PRO A 102 -10.28 9.33 19.91
CA PRO A 102 -8.85 9.38 19.64
C PRO A 102 -8.18 8.05 19.97
N ALA A 103 -7.08 7.75 19.28
CA ALA A 103 -6.20 6.70 19.73
C ALA A 103 -5.63 7.07 21.10
N THR A 104 -5.33 6.08 21.95
CA THR A 104 -4.72 6.33 23.26
C THR A 104 -3.47 5.51 23.46
N LYS A 105 -2.50 6.09 24.16
CA LYS A 105 -1.33 5.39 24.69
C LYS A 105 -1.36 5.52 26.21
N ASP A 106 -1.46 4.38 26.88
CA ASP A 106 -1.59 4.31 28.34
C ASP A 106 -2.71 5.21 28.88
N GLY A 107 -3.85 5.22 28.17
CA GLY A 107 -5.03 6.02 28.48
C GLY A 107 -4.96 7.49 28.08
N LYS A 108 -3.81 7.99 27.60
CA LYS A 108 -3.67 9.37 27.12
C LYS A 108 -3.93 9.46 25.62
N PRO A 109 -4.77 10.38 25.13
CA PRO A 109 -4.98 10.59 23.70
C PRO A 109 -3.67 10.86 22.95
N ILE A 110 -3.52 10.25 21.78
CA ILE A 110 -2.41 10.43 20.84
C ILE A 110 -2.95 10.56 19.41
N LYS A 111 -2.16 11.16 18.51
CA LYS A 111 -2.47 11.17 17.09
C LYS A 111 -2.30 9.79 16.47
N GLN A 112 -3.25 9.36 15.66
CA GLN A 112 -3.10 8.19 14.78
C GLN A 112 -2.74 8.68 13.38
N CYS A 113 -1.49 8.47 12.99
CA CYS A 113 -0.84 9.27 11.94
C CYS A 113 -0.91 8.66 10.54
N LYS A 114 -1.24 7.37 10.43
CA LYS A 114 -1.34 6.65 9.16
C LYS A 114 -2.64 5.87 9.10
N ASN A 115 -3.61 6.46 8.41
CA ASN A 115 -4.91 5.85 8.15
C ASN A 115 -5.18 5.89 6.65
N SER A 116 -5.88 4.89 6.14
CA SER A 116 -6.36 4.86 4.76
C SER A 116 -7.81 4.41 4.72
N VAL A 117 -8.60 4.96 3.80
CA VAL A 117 -9.97 4.52 3.57
C VAL A 117 -10.33 4.64 2.10
N MET A 118 -11.12 3.68 1.61
CA MET A 118 -11.64 3.69 0.25
C MET A 118 -13.13 4.06 0.27
N PHE A 119 -13.50 5.08 -0.49
CA PHE A 119 -14.88 5.40 -0.82
C PHE A 119 -15.22 4.78 -2.17
N SER A 120 -16.25 3.92 -2.19
CA SER A 120 -16.81 3.36 -3.41
C SER A 120 -18.07 4.14 -3.81
N PHE A 121 -18.12 4.58 -5.07
CA PHE A 121 -19.23 5.28 -5.69
C PHE A 121 -19.93 4.31 -6.64
N ASN A 122 -20.86 3.53 -6.09
CA ASN A 122 -21.62 2.52 -6.82
C ASN A 122 -23.07 3.01 -7.04
N MET A 123 -23.68 2.58 -8.13
CA MET A 123 -25.10 2.79 -8.40
C MET A 123 -25.83 1.46 -8.16
N SER A 124 -26.88 1.46 -7.32
CA SER A 124 -27.64 0.24 -6.99
C SER A 124 -28.32 -0.40 -8.20
N ASP A 125 -28.59 0.40 -9.24
CA ASP A 125 -29.37 0.01 -10.40
C ASP A 125 -28.50 -0.14 -11.66
N ALA A 126 -27.17 -0.17 -11.53
CA ALA A 126 -26.27 -0.36 -12.66
C ALA A 126 -26.38 -1.79 -13.21
N GLU A 127 -26.48 -1.93 -14.55
CA GLU A 127 -26.49 -3.23 -15.22
C GLU A 127 -25.26 -4.07 -14.84
N GLU A 128 -25.48 -5.33 -14.48
CA GLU A 128 -24.39 -6.30 -14.31
C GLU A 128 -23.79 -6.64 -15.68
N GLY A 129 -22.57 -6.16 -15.95
CA GLY A 129 -21.79 -6.51 -17.14
C GLY A 129 -21.46 -5.32 -18.05
N ALA A 130 -21.11 -5.63 -19.30
CA ALA A 130 -20.69 -4.63 -20.28
C ALA A 130 -21.76 -4.37 -21.34
N SER A 131 -21.91 -3.10 -21.71
CA SER A 131 -22.69 -2.64 -22.85
C SER A 131 -22.18 -3.24 -24.16
N ARG A 132 -23.09 -3.42 -25.13
CA ARG A 132 -22.72 -3.91 -26.48
C ARG A 132 -21.68 -3.01 -27.17
N GLY A 133 -21.75 -1.70 -26.91
CA GLY A 133 -20.82 -0.72 -27.46
C GLY A 133 -19.41 -0.88 -26.91
N PHE A 134 -19.30 -1.11 -25.60
CA PHE A 134 -18.04 -1.42 -24.95
C PHE A 134 -17.47 -2.74 -25.47
N VAL A 135 -18.26 -3.82 -25.46
CA VAL A 135 -17.80 -5.14 -25.91
C VAL A 135 -17.24 -5.08 -27.34
N ARG A 136 -17.88 -4.34 -28.24
CA ARG A 136 -17.38 -4.13 -29.62
C ARG A 136 -16.04 -3.38 -29.63
N SER A 137 -15.94 -2.30 -28.85
CA SER A 137 -14.72 -1.49 -28.78
C SER A 137 -13.57 -2.28 -28.15
N TYR A 138 -13.83 -3.01 -27.06
CA TYR A 138 -12.87 -3.88 -26.38
C TYR A 138 -12.33 -4.98 -27.29
N ARG A 139 -13.19 -5.66 -28.06
CA ARG A 139 -12.76 -6.67 -29.04
C ARG A 139 -11.92 -6.06 -30.14
N ASN A 140 -12.34 -4.91 -30.68
CA ASN A 140 -11.59 -4.21 -31.73
C ASN A 140 -10.19 -3.83 -31.26
N ILE A 141 -10.05 -3.27 -30.06
CA ILE A 141 -8.74 -2.92 -29.50
C ILE A 141 -7.87 -4.17 -29.36
N ASN A 142 -8.40 -5.27 -28.81
CA ASN A 142 -7.62 -6.50 -28.67
C ASN A 142 -7.15 -7.07 -30.01
N ASN A 143 -8.00 -7.06 -31.04
CA ASN A 143 -7.60 -7.49 -32.39
C ASN A 143 -6.47 -6.61 -32.94
N LEU A 144 -6.54 -5.28 -32.76
CA LEU A 144 -5.47 -4.37 -33.18
C LEU A 144 -4.16 -4.66 -32.44
N LEU A 145 -4.23 -4.97 -31.14
CA LEU A 145 -3.06 -5.38 -30.35
C LEU A 145 -2.51 -6.74 -30.80
N ASP A 146 -3.36 -7.70 -31.17
CA ASP A 146 -2.95 -9.00 -31.74
C ASP A 146 -2.21 -8.78 -33.08
N GLU A 147 -2.67 -7.85 -33.90
CA GLU A 147 -2.08 -7.47 -35.19
C GLU A 147 -0.91 -6.48 -35.08
N SER A 148 -0.49 -6.13 -33.84
CA SER A 148 0.59 -5.15 -33.58
C SER A 148 0.34 -3.75 -34.15
N LYS A 149 -0.91 -3.37 -34.40
CA LYS A 149 -1.33 -2.03 -34.86
C LYS A 149 -1.49 -1.06 -33.68
N LEU A 150 -0.36 -0.71 -33.06
CA LEU A 150 -0.33 0.01 -31.78
C LEU A 150 -0.90 1.44 -31.86
N GLU A 151 -0.66 2.18 -32.94
CA GLU A 151 -1.19 3.55 -33.10
C GLU A 151 -2.73 3.56 -33.22
N GLU A 152 -3.28 2.65 -34.03
CA GLU A 152 -4.74 2.49 -34.16
C GLU A 152 -5.35 2.02 -32.82
N ALA A 153 -4.70 1.07 -32.14
CA ALA A 153 -5.13 0.62 -30.83
C ALA A 153 -5.18 1.78 -29.82
N LYS A 154 -4.14 2.63 -29.82
CA LYS A 154 -4.08 3.84 -28.97
C LYS A 154 -5.25 4.79 -29.25
N GLU A 155 -5.54 5.08 -30.51
CA GLU A 155 -6.66 5.96 -30.87
C GLU A 155 -7.99 5.41 -30.31
N HIS A 156 -8.21 4.09 -30.46
CA HIS A 156 -9.41 3.44 -29.94
C HIS A 156 -9.45 3.41 -28.40
N ILE A 157 -8.33 3.22 -27.72
CA ILE A 157 -8.20 3.31 -26.25
C ILE A 157 -8.55 4.72 -25.77
N ASP A 158 -7.96 5.76 -26.38
CA ASP A 158 -8.18 7.16 -26.02
C ASP A 158 -9.63 7.58 -26.29
N LYS A 159 -10.22 7.09 -27.38
CA LYS A 159 -11.64 7.28 -27.70
C LYS A 159 -12.54 6.62 -26.66
N LEU A 160 -12.22 5.41 -26.22
CA LEU A 160 -13.00 4.71 -25.20
C LEU A 160 -12.89 5.40 -23.84
N ALA A 161 -11.70 5.87 -23.44
CA ALA A 161 -11.47 6.64 -22.23
C ALA A 161 -12.31 7.92 -22.16
N LYS A 162 -12.54 8.59 -23.31
CA LYS A 162 -13.30 9.83 -23.41
C LYS A 162 -14.82 9.66 -23.26
N LYS A 163 -15.37 8.46 -23.48
CA LYS A 163 -16.83 8.27 -23.52
C LYS A 163 -17.53 8.38 -22.15
N GLY A 164 -16.81 8.69 -21.06
CA GLY A 164 -17.35 8.71 -19.70
C GLY A 164 -17.51 7.29 -19.16
N ARG A 165 -17.25 7.06 -17.87
CA ARG A 165 -17.06 5.71 -17.29
C ARG A 165 -18.39 4.99 -17.09
N TRP A 166 -18.42 3.70 -17.43
CA TRP A 166 -19.63 2.96 -17.83
C TRP A 166 -20.19 2.02 -16.75
N ASN A 167 -19.35 1.52 -15.85
CA ASN A 167 -19.63 0.83 -14.58
C ASN A 167 -18.32 0.16 -14.13
N ARG A 168 -18.29 -0.46 -12.95
CA ARG A 168 -17.13 -1.19 -12.43
C ARG A 168 -16.68 -2.36 -13.31
N TYR A 169 -17.60 -3.02 -14.01
CA TYR A 169 -17.28 -4.14 -14.89
C TYR A 169 -16.46 -3.69 -16.10
N GLU A 170 -16.96 -2.68 -16.82
CA GLU A 170 -16.28 -2.10 -17.97
C GLU A 170 -14.95 -1.45 -17.56
N GLU A 171 -14.87 -0.81 -16.40
CA GLU A 171 -13.61 -0.23 -15.89
C GLU A 171 -12.54 -1.31 -15.68
N ALA A 172 -12.87 -2.44 -15.07
CA ALA A 172 -11.92 -3.53 -14.86
C ALA A 172 -11.40 -4.10 -16.19
N TYR A 173 -12.28 -4.35 -17.16
CA TYR A 173 -11.90 -4.83 -18.48
C TYR A 173 -11.16 -3.77 -19.31
N PHE A 174 -11.50 -2.50 -19.17
CA PHE A 174 -10.76 -1.42 -19.82
C PHE A 174 -9.32 -1.36 -19.32
N ASN A 175 -9.11 -1.54 -18.01
CA ASN A 175 -7.76 -1.59 -17.45
C ASN A 175 -6.99 -2.84 -17.90
N LEU A 176 -7.65 -3.98 -18.17
CA LEU A 176 -6.99 -5.15 -18.78
C LEU A 176 -6.40 -4.82 -20.17
N VAL A 177 -7.18 -4.17 -21.04
CA VAL A 177 -6.68 -3.84 -22.39
C VAL A 177 -5.63 -2.73 -22.36
N LYS A 178 -5.74 -1.77 -21.43
CA LYS A 178 -4.68 -0.76 -21.20
C LYS A 178 -3.38 -1.40 -20.71
N ALA A 179 -3.44 -2.30 -19.74
CA ALA A 179 -2.26 -3.00 -19.24
C ALA A 179 -1.55 -3.73 -20.38
N ARG A 180 -2.31 -4.44 -21.22
CA ARG A 180 -1.77 -5.11 -22.41
C ARG A 180 -1.12 -4.14 -23.39
N TYR A 181 -1.75 -2.99 -23.68
CA TYR A 181 -1.16 -1.97 -24.56
C TYR A 181 0.16 -1.44 -24.01
N PHE A 182 0.20 -1.03 -22.74
CA PHE A 182 1.41 -0.49 -22.11
C PHE A 182 2.52 -1.51 -21.95
N GLN A 183 2.18 -2.79 -21.80
CA GLN A 183 3.15 -3.88 -21.86
C GLN A 183 3.81 -3.96 -23.25
N LEU A 184 3.02 -3.85 -24.33
CA LEU A 184 3.52 -3.91 -25.71
C LEU A 184 4.32 -2.65 -26.11
N THR A 185 4.05 -1.50 -25.50
CA THR A 185 4.81 -0.25 -25.71
C THR A 185 5.96 -0.05 -24.73
N ALA A 186 6.20 -1.00 -23.82
CA ALA A 186 7.24 -0.92 -22.79
C ALA A 186 7.13 0.33 -21.89
N GLU A 187 5.91 0.64 -21.43
CA GLU A 187 5.57 1.76 -20.55
C GLU A 187 5.23 1.27 -19.12
N PRO A 188 6.24 0.90 -18.30
CA PRO A 188 6.01 0.16 -17.05
C PRO A 188 5.20 0.92 -16.01
N ARG A 189 5.33 2.25 -15.96
CA ARG A 189 4.56 3.07 -15.01
C ARG A 189 3.08 3.06 -15.36
N GLN A 190 2.74 3.26 -16.62
CA GLN A 190 1.37 3.26 -17.12
C GLN A 190 0.74 1.86 -17.04
N GLU A 191 1.53 0.81 -17.32
CA GLU A 191 1.14 -0.58 -17.12
C GLU A 191 0.78 -0.86 -15.65
N LEU A 192 1.61 -0.39 -14.71
CA LEU A 192 1.36 -0.53 -13.29
C LEU A 192 0.06 0.17 -12.86
N GLU A 193 -0.20 1.39 -13.33
CA GLU A 193 -1.46 2.08 -13.01
C GLU A 193 -2.69 1.33 -13.57
N ALA A 194 -2.57 0.72 -14.75
CA ALA A 194 -3.63 -0.13 -15.28
C ALA A 194 -3.86 -1.38 -14.41
N HIS A 195 -2.79 -2.06 -13.98
CA HIS A 195 -2.91 -3.20 -13.07
C HIS A 195 -3.47 -2.81 -11.70
N ARG A 196 -3.11 -1.65 -11.15
CA ARG A 196 -3.73 -1.10 -9.93
C ARG A 196 -5.24 -0.94 -10.11
N GLY A 197 -5.67 -0.38 -11.24
CA GLY A 197 -7.07 -0.27 -11.61
C GLY A 197 -7.82 -1.61 -11.45
N ILE A 198 -7.23 -2.72 -11.88
CA ILE A 198 -7.80 -4.07 -11.71
C ILE A 198 -7.74 -4.53 -10.25
N ILE A 199 -6.59 -4.41 -9.59
CA ILE A 199 -6.35 -4.92 -8.23
C ILE A 199 -7.31 -4.31 -7.20
N TRP A 200 -7.73 -3.06 -7.39
CA TRP A 200 -8.55 -2.36 -6.41
C TRP A 200 -9.97 -2.89 -6.26
N HIS A 201 -10.60 -3.31 -7.35
CA HIS A 201 -12.03 -3.64 -7.36
C HIS A 201 -12.38 -4.83 -8.27
N GLY A 202 -11.39 -5.40 -8.95
CA GLY A 202 -11.56 -6.45 -9.94
C GLY A 202 -11.67 -7.87 -9.36
N LYS A 203 -11.37 -8.07 -8.06
CA LYS A 203 -11.35 -9.42 -7.44
C LYS A 203 -12.64 -10.20 -7.69
N ASP A 204 -13.77 -9.52 -7.56
CA ASP A 204 -15.11 -10.11 -7.71
C ASP A 204 -15.73 -9.83 -9.10
N ILE A 205 -14.96 -9.27 -10.04
CA ILE A 205 -15.44 -8.83 -11.37
C ILE A 205 -14.77 -9.61 -12.49
N VAL A 206 -13.44 -9.70 -12.45
CA VAL A 206 -12.67 -10.45 -13.45
C VAL A 206 -12.46 -11.89 -12.97
N LYS A 207 -12.13 -12.78 -13.90
CA LYS A 207 -11.77 -14.16 -13.55
C LYS A 207 -10.60 -14.19 -12.56
N SER A 208 -10.60 -15.14 -11.64
CA SER A 208 -9.59 -15.28 -10.57
C SER A 208 -8.16 -15.30 -11.14
N GLU A 209 -7.94 -15.96 -12.28
CA GLU A 209 -6.64 -16.02 -12.95
C GLU A 209 -6.20 -14.66 -13.49
N LEU A 210 -7.12 -13.85 -14.01
CA LEU A 210 -6.82 -12.50 -14.49
C LEU A 210 -6.46 -11.58 -13.32
N TYR A 211 -7.16 -11.72 -12.19
CA TYR A 211 -6.85 -10.97 -10.98
C TYR A 211 -5.48 -11.36 -10.40
N ALA A 212 -5.18 -12.66 -10.32
CA ALA A 212 -3.87 -13.17 -9.90
C ALA A 212 -2.74 -12.66 -10.83
N ASN A 213 -2.94 -12.68 -12.14
CA ASN A 213 -1.98 -12.13 -13.11
C ASN A 213 -1.76 -10.63 -12.92
N ALA A 214 -2.82 -9.85 -12.64
CA ALA A 214 -2.68 -8.43 -12.36
C ALA A 214 -1.81 -8.16 -11.11
N LEU A 215 -1.98 -8.96 -10.05
CA LEU A 215 -1.12 -8.88 -8.86
C LEU A 215 0.34 -9.21 -9.18
N ILE A 216 0.59 -10.27 -9.96
CA ILE A 216 1.95 -10.69 -10.32
C ILE A 216 2.66 -9.66 -11.18
N ASN A 217 1.97 -9.12 -12.19
CA ASN A 217 2.56 -8.08 -13.03
C ASN A 217 2.81 -6.80 -12.23
N ALA A 218 1.89 -6.41 -11.34
CA ALA A 218 2.12 -5.29 -10.44
C ALA A 218 3.35 -5.52 -9.54
N ILE A 219 3.55 -6.74 -9.00
CA ILE A 219 4.76 -7.08 -8.23
C ILE A 219 6.01 -6.87 -9.09
N LYS A 220 6.05 -7.44 -10.30
CA LYS A 220 7.21 -7.33 -11.20
C LYS A 220 7.52 -5.88 -11.59
N LEU A 221 6.50 -5.11 -11.96
CA LEU A 221 6.63 -3.70 -12.33
C LEU A 221 7.09 -2.86 -11.14
N GLN A 222 6.55 -3.13 -9.95
CA GLN A 222 6.99 -2.44 -8.73
C GLN A 222 8.42 -2.81 -8.35
N THR A 223 8.87 -4.05 -8.58
CA THR A 223 10.28 -4.42 -8.44
C THR A 223 11.15 -3.64 -9.42
N GLN A 224 10.76 -3.57 -10.70
CA GLN A 224 11.49 -2.80 -11.72
C GLN A 224 11.57 -1.31 -11.37
N LEU A 225 10.50 -0.76 -10.80
CA LEU A 225 10.39 0.64 -10.38
C LEU A 225 10.94 0.89 -8.96
N GLN A 226 11.48 -0.14 -8.29
CA GLN A 226 11.99 -0.11 -6.91
C GLN A 226 10.94 0.30 -5.85
N GLU A 227 9.64 0.15 -6.15
CA GLU A 227 8.51 0.37 -5.23
C GLU A 227 8.24 -0.88 -4.36
N TYR A 228 9.26 -1.37 -3.66
CA TYR A 228 9.23 -2.70 -3.06
C TYR A 228 8.14 -2.91 -2.00
N LYS A 229 7.82 -1.91 -1.17
CA LYS A 229 6.71 -2.02 -0.21
C LYS A 229 5.37 -2.29 -0.91
N GLY A 230 5.16 -1.67 -2.06
CA GLY A 230 3.99 -1.92 -2.89
C GLY A 230 3.95 -3.36 -3.42
N ALA A 231 5.09 -3.86 -3.90
CA ALA A 231 5.23 -5.25 -4.35
C ALA A 231 4.92 -6.26 -3.22
N LEU A 232 5.50 -6.06 -2.03
CA LEU A 232 5.24 -6.91 -0.85
C LEU A 232 3.77 -6.87 -0.42
N LYS A 233 3.09 -5.72 -0.53
CA LYS A 233 1.65 -5.59 -0.26
C LYS A 233 0.81 -6.40 -1.25
N ASN A 234 1.16 -6.37 -2.53
CA ASN A 234 0.48 -7.15 -3.57
C ASN A 234 0.76 -8.65 -3.44
N HIS A 235 1.97 -9.03 -3.01
CA HIS A 235 2.30 -10.41 -2.68
C HIS A 235 1.40 -10.97 -1.57
N LYS A 236 1.20 -10.22 -0.48
CA LYS A 236 0.28 -10.61 0.58
C LYS A 236 -1.14 -10.87 0.05
N LYS A 237 -1.66 -9.97 -0.79
CA LYS A 237 -2.98 -10.15 -1.44
C LYS A 237 -3.04 -11.41 -2.30
N LEU A 238 -1.96 -11.75 -3.01
CA LEU A 238 -1.88 -12.97 -3.82
C LEU A 238 -1.92 -14.24 -2.96
N MET A 239 -1.21 -14.24 -1.83
CA MET A 239 -1.20 -15.38 -0.91
C MET A 239 -2.58 -15.63 -0.27
N GLU A 240 -3.36 -14.57 -0.06
CA GLU A 240 -4.72 -14.61 0.50
C GLU A 240 -5.80 -15.09 -0.50
N LEU A 241 -5.47 -15.29 -1.79
CA LEU A 241 -6.41 -15.86 -2.75
C LEU A 241 -6.59 -17.37 -2.53
N ASP A 242 -7.81 -17.86 -2.72
CA ASP A 242 -8.05 -19.31 -2.77
C ASP A 242 -7.46 -19.90 -4.06
N GLY A 243 -6.73 -21.02 -3.94
CA GLY A 243 -6.04 -21.68 -5.06
C GLY A 243 -4.86 -20.88 -5.61
N GLN A 244 -4.64 -20.95 -6.93
CA GLN A 244 -3.56 -20.26 -7.65
C GLN A 244 -2.12 -20.67 -7.24
N ASP A 245 -1.92 -21.88 -6.73
CA ASP A 245 -0.64 -22.34 -6.17
C ASP A 245 0.54 -22.18 -7.14
N THR A 246 0.34 -22.45 -8.44
CA THR A 246 1.36 -22.22 -9.47
C THR A 246 1.82 -20.76 -9.52
N TYR A 247 0.88 -19.81 -9.46
CA TYR A 247 1.19 -18.38 -9.47
C TYR A 247 1.88 -17.94 -8.17
N LYS A 248 1.43 -18.48 -7.03
CA LYS A 248 2.02 -18.22 -5.72
C LYS A 248 3.47 -18.67 -5.66
N SER A 249 3.75 -19.89 -6.11
CA SER A 249 5.13 -20.43 -6.16
C SER A 249 6.00 -19.68 -7.17
N ALA A 250 5.45 -19.28 -8.32
CA ALA A 250 6.22 -18.60 -9.36
C ALA A 250 6.73 -17.21 -8.96
N VAL A 251 6.05 -16.51 -8.04
CA VAL A 251 6.47 -15.16 -7.62
C VAL A 251 7.46 -15.18 -6.45
N GLN A 252 7.56 -16.28 -5.69
CA GLN A 252 8.39 -16.34 -4.48
C GLN A 252 9.86 -15.94 -4.71
N PRO A 253 10.54 -16.37 -5.80
CA PRO A 253 11.92 -15.93 -6.04
C PRO A 253 12.08 -14.41 -6.20
N VAL A 254 11.08 -13.74 -6.79
CA VAL A 254 11.06 -12.28 -6.91
C VAL A 254 10.91 -11.62 -5.54
N ILE A 255 10.11 -12.22 -4.65
CA ILE A 255 9.95 -11.72 -3.28
C ILE A 255 11.23 -11.87 -2.47
N ASP A 256 11.90 -13.01 -2.59
CA ASP A 256 13.17 -13.26 -1.93
C ASP A 256 14.25 -12.25 -2.41
N GLU A 257 14.28 -11.97 -3.71
CA GLU A 257 15.13 -10.92 -4.30
C GLU A 257 14.81 -9.54 -3.72
N ILE A 258 13.54 -9.14 -3.66
CA ILE A 258 13.13 -7.86 -3.07
C ILE A 258 13.61 -7.75 -1.62
N VAL A 259 13.40 -8.78 -0.81
CA VAL A 259 13.81 -8.78 0.61
C VAL A 259 15.33 -8.65 0.72
N ALA A 260 16.09 -9.35 -0.12
CA ALA A 260 17.55 -9.23 -0.18
C ALA A 260 18.00 -7.82 -0.57
N LEU A 261 17.38 -7.21 -1.59
CA LEU A 261 17.69 -5.85 -2.05
C LEU A 261 17.38 -4.80 -0.98
N ILE A 262 16.25 -4.93 -0.27
CA ILE A 262 15.91 -4.02 0.83
C ILE A 262 16.98 -4.11 1.93
N ALA A 263 17.48 -5.30 2.24
CA ALA A 263 18.46 -5.53 3.31
C ALA A 263 19.92 -5.21 2.92
N ASP A 264 20.24 -5.11 1.64
CA ASP A 264 21.60 -4.86 1.15
C ASP A 264 22.03 -3.39 1.37
N LYS A 265 22.84 -3.18 2.41
CA LYS A 265 23.38 -1.87 2.79
C LYS A 265 24.27 -1.21 1.73
N SER A 266 24.82 -2.00 0.79
CA SER A 266 25.70 -1.47 -0.26
C SER A 266 24.93 -0.81 -1.42
N LYS A 267 23.62 -1.07 -1.51
CA LYS A 267 22.75 -0.54 -2.57
C LYS A 267 22.01 0.69 -2.07
N MET A 268 21.81 1.66 -2.96
CA MET A 268 20.83 2.73 -2.77
C MET A 268 19.58 2.36 -3.55
N LEU A 269 18.40 2.58 -2.95
CA LEU A 269 17.14 2.43 -3.68
C LEU A 269 16.79 3.80 -4.26
N VAL A 270 16.60 3.88 -5.57
CA VAL A 270 16.39 5.15 -6.26
C VAL A 270 15.08 5.08 -7.01
N ILE A 271 14.09 5.81 -6.51
CA ILE A 271 12.73 5.86 -7.05
C ILE A 271 12.57 7.17 -7.81
N ALA A 272 12.32 7.06 -9.11
CA ALA A 272 11.95 8.20 -9.93
C ALA A 272 10.51 8.64 -9.61
N ALA A 273 10.33 9.92 -9.30
CA ALA A 273 9.07 10.48 -8.88
C ALA A 273 8.65 11.64 -9.79
N GLU A 274 7.36 11.75 -10.00
CA GLU A 274 6.72 12.82 -10.75
C GLU A 274 5.41 13.19 -10.06
N ILE A 275 5.27 14.48 -9.73
CA ILE A 275 4.00 15.04 -9.25
C ILE A 275 3.13 15.26 -10.47
N LYS A 276 2.05 14.46 -10.57
CA LYS A 276 1.06 14.62 -11.64
C LYS A 276 0.16 15.83 -11.34
N ASN A 277 -1.01 15.89 -11.96
CA ASN A 277 -1.95 17.02 -11.85
C ASN A 277 -2.45 17.34 -10.42
N ASP A 278 -2.18 16.49 -9.44
CA ASP A 278 -2.83 16.50 -8.11
C ASP A 278 -1.94 17.03 -6.99
N ASP A 279 -0.97 17.90 -7.30
CA ASP A 279 -0.04 18.60 -6.39
C ASP A 279 0.69 17.76 -5.32
N VAL A 280 0.51 16.44 -5.34
CA VAL A 280 1.00 15.49 -4.36
C VAL A 280 1.55 14.22 -5.01
N TRP A 281 2.63 13.70 -4.43
CA TRP A 281 3.18 12.38 -4.70
C TRP A 281 3.37 11.62 -3.39
N THR A 282 3.08 10.32 -3.39
CA THR A 282 3.16 9.48 -2.19
C THR A 282 3.97 8.22 -2.44
N HIS A 283 4.73 7.79 -1.44
CA HIS A 283 5.50 6.56 -1.50
C HIS A 283 5.66 5.89 -0.15
N ALA A 284 5.53 4.56 -0.12
CA ALA A 284 5.74 3.75 1.08
C ALA A 284 7.21 3.36 1.19
N LEU A 285 7.88 3.83 2.24
CA LEU A 285 9.33 3.64 2.41
C LEU A 285 9.68 2.18 2.68
N SER A 286 10.66 1.69 1.94
CA SER A 286 11.27 0.37 2.15
C SER A 286 12.36 0.41 3.23
N ARG A 287 12.98 1.58 3.46
CA ARG A 287 14.04 1.82 4.42
C ARG A 287 13.77 3.09 5.25
N PRO A 288 14.33 3.18 6.47
CA PRO A 288 14.04 4.28 7.39
C PRO A 288 14.68 5.62 6.99
N ASN A 289 15.76 5.62 6.21
CA ASN A 289 16.43 6.87 5.85
C ASN A 289 16.24 7.15 4.37
N PHE A 290 15.99 8.41 4.04
CA PHE A 290 15.86 8.83 2.65
C PHE A 290 16.35 10.26 2.44
N ALA A 291 16.60 10.59 1.17
CA ALA A 291 16.87 11.94 0.69
C ALA A 291 16.08 12.19 -0.61
N ILE A 292 15.91 13.45 -0.97
CA ILE A 292 15.35 13.87 -2.25
C ILE A 292 16.39 14.70 -2.99
N SER A 293 16.61 14.36 -4.25
CA SER A 293 17.60 15.00 -5.13
C SER A 293 17.08 15.14 -6.56
N GLU A 294 17.86 15.84 -7.39
CA GLU A 294 17.57 16.04 -8.82
C GLU A 294 16.19 16.65 -9.05
N VAL A 295 15.87 17.69 -8.27
CA VAL A 295 14.55 18.34 -8.35
C VAL A 295 14.47 19.20 -9.61
N SER A 296 13.45 18.93 -10.42
CA SER A 296 13.02 19.77 -11.53
C SER A 296 11.59 20.26 -11.26
N GLY A 297 11.39 21.56 -11.21
CA GLY A 297 10.14 22.18 -10.76
C GLY A 297 10.24 22.69 -9.32
N ALA A 298 9.10 22.82 -8.62
CA ALA A 298 9.06 23.36 -7.26
C ALA A 298 8.35 22.40 -6.29
N LEU A 299 9.06 22.01 -5.24
CA LEU A 299 8.54 21.25 -4.11
C LEU A 299 8.43 22.17 -2.89
N HIS A 300 7.32 22.10 -2.16
CA HIS A 300 7.06 23.04 -1.05
C HIS A 300 6.99 22.37 0.31
N THR A 301 6.40 21.17 0.38
CA THR A 301 6.14 20.49 1.65
C THR A 301 6.46 19.01 1.55
N LEU A 302 7.06 18.48 2.62
CA LEU A 302 7.29 17.07 2.81
C LEU A 302 6.57 16.64 4.08
N GLU A 303 5.78 15.58 4.01
CA GLU A 303 5.24 14.90 5.18
C GLU A 303 5.80 13.49 5.30
N VAL A 304 6.08 13.09 6.53
CA VAL A 304 6.41 11.71 6.90
C VAL A 304 5.27 11.21 7.78
N ARG A 305 4.50 10.25 7.26
CA ARG A 305 3.33 9.65 7.90
C ARG A 305 3.64 8.21 8.29
N CYS A 306 3.90 7.96 9.56
CA CYS A 306 4.23 6.64 10.10
C CYS A 306 3.09 6.08 10.94
N ASP A 307 3.21 4.81 11.37
CA ASP A 307 2.17 4.13 12.15
C ASP A 307 1.79 4.92 13.44
N ASN A 308 2.78 5.49 14.13
CA ASN A 308 2.56 6.21 15.39
C ASN A 308 3.12 7.65 15.41
N GLN A 309 3.63 8.17 14.29
CA GLN A 309 4.20 9.51 14.23
C GLN A 309 3.87 10.22 12.91
N PHE A 310 3.64 11.53 13.02
CA PHE A 310 3.52 12.45 11.89
C PHE A 310 4.55 13.55 12.02
N SER A 311 5.22 13.89 10.93
CA SER A 311 6.07 15.07 10.83
C SER A 311 5.85 15.78 9.50
N GLN A 312 5.87 17.10 9.52
CA GLN A 312 5.77 17.94 8.33
C GLN A 312 6.97 18.89 8.29
N PHE A 313 7.56 19.04 7.11
CA PHE A 313 8.75 19.84 6.87
C PHE A 313 8.50 20.77 5.68
N LYS A 314 9.04 21.99 5.76
CA LYS A 314 9.25 22.79 4.55
C LYS A 314 10.31 22.08 3.71
N PHE A 315 10.08 21.94 2.42
CA PHE A 315 11.02 21.25 1.56
C PHE A 315 12.35 22.02 1.45
N ALA A 316 13.45 21.29 1.50
CA ALA A 316 14.80 21.76 1.19
C ALA A 316 15.56 20.63 0.50
N GLU A 317 16.22 20.93 -0.61
CA GLU A 317 16.94 19.93 -1.41
C GLU A 317 18.16 19.40 -0.66
N ASN A 318 18.52 18.14 -0.91
CA ASN A 318 19.68 17.45 -0.34
C ASN A 318 19.68 17.31 1.19
N MET A 319 18.53 17.52 1.84
CA MET A 319 18.35 17.08 3.22
C MET A 319 18.20 15.56 3.28
N GLN A 320 18.79 14.96 4.30
CA GLN A 320 18.58 13.56 4.64
C GLN A 320 17.64 13.48 5.84
N TRP A 321 16.60 12.66 5.72
CA TRP A 321 15.68 12.34 6.79
C TRP A 321 16.02 10.96 7.34
N ASN A 322 16.16 10.87 8.66
CA ASN A 322 16.44 9.61 9.36
C ASN A 322 15.23 9.27 10.24
N ILE A 323 14.47 8.25 9.87
CA ILE A 323 13.27 7.85 10.60
C ILE A 323 13.66 6.85 11.70
N PRO A 324 13.34 7.12 12.97
CA PRO A 324 13.51 6.16 14.04
C PRO A 324 12.71 4.88 13.77
N LYS A 325 13.34 3.71 13.98
CA LYS A 325 12.65 2.41 13.84
C LYS A 325 11.39 2.30 14.71
N SER A 326 11.37 3.00 15.84
CA SER A 326 10.21 3.06 16.74
C SER A 326 8.98 3.72 16.12
N TRP A 327 9.11 4.40 14.97
CA TRP A 327 7.98 5.02 14.27
C TRP A 327 7.13 4.03 13.46
N GLY A 328 7.66 2.83 13.22
CA GLY A 328 7.00 1.80 12.43
C GLY A 328 7.14 2.02 10.93
N GLU A 329 6.14 1.58 10.16
CA GLU A 329 6.12 1.73 8.71
C GLU A 329 5.67 3.13 8.29
N CYS A 330 6.41 3.74 7.37
CA CYS A 330 6.21 5.14 7.01
C CYS A 330 5.93 5.34 5.52
N ASN A 331 5.07 6.31 5.23
CA ASN A 331 4.89 6.88 3.91
C ASN A 331 5.51 8.28 3.88
N VAL A 332 6.14 8.61 2.76
CA VAL A 332 6.53 9.98 2.41
C VAL A 332 5.47 10.55 1.50
N VAL A 333 5.09 11.79 1.77
CA VAL A 333 4.18 12.58 0.94
C VAL A 333 4.90 13.87 0.55
N VAL A 334 5.09 14.08 -0.73
CA VAL A 334 5.77 15.25 -1.29
C VAL A 334 4.72 16.10 -1.99
N PHE A 335 4.66 17.38 -1.65
CA PHE A 335 3.78 18.33 -2.30
C PHE A 335 4.57 19.34 -3.12
N GLY A 336 4.07 19.69 -4.30
CA GLY A 336 4.77 20.53 -5.26
C GLY A 336 3.92 20.90 -6.47
N GLU A 337 4.53 21.65 -7.39
CA GLU A 337 3.89 22.05 -8.64
C GLU A 337 3.64 20.84 -9.55
N PRO A 338 2.53 20.82 -10.31
CA PRO A 338 2.30 19.79 -11.32
C PRO A 338 3.45 19.67 -12.32
N ASN A 339 3.76 18.44 -12.72
CA ASN A 339 4.89 18.05 -13.57
C ASN A 339 6.28 18.26 -12.94
N SER A 340 6.36 18.53 -11.63
CA SER A 340 7.65 18.49 -10.93
C SER A 340 8.16 17.05 -10.86
N SER A 341 9.45 16.85 -11.11
CA SER A 341 10.10 15.54 -11.02
C SER A 341 11.29 15.57 -10.08
N PHE A 342 11.59 14.43 -9.46
CA PHE A 342 12.69 14.27 -8.50
C PHE A 342 13.04 12.79 -8.34
N LYS A 343 14.14 12.52 -7.63
CA LYS A 343 14.50 11.17 -7.16
C LYS A 343 14.36 11.09 -5.65
N LEU A 344 13.63 10.08 -5.19
CA LEU A 344 13.67 9.64 -3.79
C LEU A 344 14.76 8.58 -3.66
N ILE A 345 15.75 8.84 -2.80
CA ILE A 345 16.86 7.93 -2.55
C ILE A 345 16.69 7.34 -1.16
N GLU A 346 16.45 6.04 -1.04
CA GLU A 346 16.38 5.35 0.24
C GLU A 346 17.70 4.63 0.57
N VAL A 347 18.23 4.90 1.76
CA VAL A 347 19.52 4.38 2.24
C VAL A 347 19.32 3.62 3.55
N GLN A 348 20.20 2.64 3.79
CA GLN A 348 20.22 1.92 5.04
C GLN A 348 21.19 2.58 6.02
N SER A 349 20.81 2.62 7.30
CA SER A 349 21.68 3.13 8.39
C SER A 349 22.93 2.27 8.61
#